data_AF-C6F6B8-F1
#
_entry.id   AF-C6F6B8-F1
#
_cell.length_a   1.000
_cell.length_b   1.000
_cell.length_c   1.000
_cell.angle_alpha   90.00
_cell.angle_beta   90.00
_cell.angle_gamma   90.00
#
_symmetry.space_group_name_H-M   'P 1'
#
loop_
_entity.id
_entity.type
_entity.pdbx_description
1 polymer ?
#
loop_
_entity_poly.entity_id
_entity_poly.type
_entity_poly.pdbx_seq_one_letter_code
_entity_poly.pdbx_strand_id
1 'polypeptide(L)'
;QTNLRRVTYLVLDEADRMLDMGFEPQIRKIITQIRPDRQTLYWSATWPREVENLARQFLHNPYKVIIGSPELKANHSISQIVEVVSEYEKYPKLIKLLEEI
;
A
#
# COMPACT_ATOMS: atom_id res chain seq x y z
N GLN A 1 4.93 30.52 -0.92
CA GLN A 1 4.45 29.59 -1.97
C GLN A 1 5.57 28.62 -2.28
N THR A 2 5.34 27.32 -2.07
CA THR A 2 6.27 26.25 -2.47
C THR A 2 5.74 25.68 -3.79
N ASN A 3 6.61 25.47 -4.80
CA ASN A 3 6.23 24.82 -6.05
C ASN A 3 7.16 23.63 -6.33
N LEU A 4 6.63 22.60 -6.98
CA LEU A 4 7.35 21.36 -7.27
C LEU A 4 7.66 21.23 -8.77
N ARG A 5 7.78 22.36 -9.49
CA ARG A 5 7.98 22.36 -10.95
C ARG A 5 9.30 21.71 -11.41
N ARG A 6 10.27 21.57 -10.51
CA ARG A 6 11.56 20.89 -10.77
C ARG A 6 11.53 19.39 -10.53
N VAL A 7 10.46 18.87 -9.93
CA VAL A 7 10.32 17.43 -9.65
C VAL A 7 10.03 16.70 -10.97
N THR A 8 10.92 15.80 -11.35
CA THR A 8 10.80 14.95 -12.56
C THR A 8 10.37 13.53 -12.23
N TYR A 9 10.33 13.17 -10.95
CA TYR A 9 10.03 11.82 -10.47
C TYR A 9 9.08 11.89 -9.27
N LEU A 10 7.96 11.18 -9.35
CA LEU A 10 6.95 11.09 -8.31
C LEU A 10 6.76 9.62 -7.91
N VAL A 11 6.74 9.33 -6.62
CA VAL A 11 6.40 8.01 -6.10
C VAL A 11 5.17 8.15 -5.20
N LEU A 12 4.15 7.35 -5.47
CA LEU A 12 3.00 7.14 -4.61
C LEU A 12 3.11 5.72 -4.06
N ASP A 13 3.34 5.58 -2.76
CA ASP A 13 3.47 4.30 -2.09
C ASP A 13 2.28 4.06 -1.15
N GLU A 14 1.88 2.80 -0.99
CA GLU A 14 0.65 2.39 -0.27
C GLU A 14 -0.58 3.22 -0.68
N ALA A 15 -0.83 3.33 -1.99
CA ALA A 15 -1.86 4.24 -2.50
C ALA A 15 -3.29 3.87 -2.08
N ASP A 16 -3.56 2.59 -1.89
CA ASP A 16 -4.79 2.09 -1.25
C ASP A 16 -4.95 2.65 0.16
N ARG A 17 -3.93 2.55 1.02
CA ARG A 17 -3.99 3.08 2.38
C ARG A 17 -4.19 4.59 2.43
N MET A 18 -3.53 5.33 1.54
CA MET A 18 -3.73 6.78 1.49
C MET A 18 -5.18 7.15 1.15
N LEU A 19 -5.85 6.35 0.31
CA LEU A 19 -7.27 6.55 -0.01
C LEU A 19 -8.17 6.17 1.16
N ASP A 20 -7.87 5.07 1.87
CA ASP A 20 -8.59 4.68 3.10
C ASP A 20 -8.52 5.78 4.18
N MET A 21 -7.39 6.49 4.25
CA MET A 21 -7.20 7.65 5.14
C MET A 21 -7.88 8.94 4.63
N GLY A 22 -8.48 8.92 3.44
CA GLY A 22 -9.14 10.08 2.84
C GLY A 22 -8.20 11.14 2.28
N PHE A 23 -6.94 10.79 1.97
CA PHE A 23 -5.94 11.75 1.46
C PHE A 23 -6.05 12.11 -0.02
N GLU A 24 -7.09 11.67 -0.72
CA GLU A 24 -7.27 11.97 -2.13
C GLU A 24 -7.17 13.47 -2.47
N PRO A 25 -7.85 14.39 -1.73
CA PRO A 25 -7.77 15.83 -2.03
C PRO A 25 -6.34 16.38 -1.90
N GLN A 26 -5.58 15.91 -0.91
CA GLN A 26 -4.21 16.32 -0.64
C GLN A 26 -3.26 15.81 -1.73
N ILE A 27 -3.41 14.55 -2.14
CA ILE A 27 -2.64 13.96 -3.24
C ILE A 27 -2.85 14.78 -4.52
N ARG A 28 -4.12 15.07 -4.88
CA ARG A 28 -4.45 15.91 -6.04
C ARG A 28 -3.78 17.28 -5.96
N LYS A 29 -3.82 17.92 -4.80
CA LYS A 29 -3.21 19.24 -4.59
C LYS A 29 -1.69 19.22 -4.75
N ILE A 30 -1.02 18.17 -4.30
CA ILE A 30 0.43 18.03 -4.45
C ILE A 30 0.78 17.78 -5.93
N ILE A 31 0.10 16.84 -6.58
CA ILE A 31 0.42 16.41 -7.95
C ILE A 31 0.21 17.53 -8.97
N THR A 32 -0.85 18.34 -8.79
CA THR A 32 -1.13 19.51 -9.66
C THR A 32 -0.07 20.60 -9.60
N GLN A 33 0.80 20.59 -8.59
CA GLN A 33 1.93 21.52 -8.48
C GLN A 33 3.23 20.99 -9.11
N ILE A 34 3.22 19.75 -9.61
CA ILE A 34 4.34 19.11 -10.29
C ILE A 34 4.15 19.25 -11.81
N ARG A 35 5.26 19.34 -12.55
CA ARG A 35 5.23 19.35 -14.02
C ARG A 35 4.51 18.09 -14.57
N PRO A 36 3.80 18.19 -15.71
CA PRO A 36 3.05 17.07 -16.28
C PRO A 36 3.95 15.98 -16.88
N ASP A 37 5.12 16.38 -17.40
CA ASP A 37 6.13 15.53 -18.01
C ASP A 37 7.11 14.97 -16.95
N ARG A 38 6.54 14.25 -15.99
CA ARG A 38 7.28 13.54 -14.94
C ARG A 38 7.10 12.03 -15.11
N GLN A 39 8.05 11.26 -14.61
CA GLN A 39 7.85 9.83 -14.37
C GLN A 39 7.11 9.64 -13.04
N THR A 40 6.06 8.81 -13.04
CA THR A 40 5.29 8.51 -11.83
C THR A 40 5.34 7.01 -11.57
N LEU A 41 5.72 6.63 -10.34
CA LEU A 41 5.62 5.28 -9.81
C LEU A 41 4.44 5.23 -8.85
N TYR A 42 3.67 4.15 -8.92
CA TYR A 42 2.46 3.97 -8.16
C TYR A 42 2.43 2.54 -7.61
N TRP A 43 2.53 2.44 -6.29
CA TRP A 43 2.56 1.19 -5.55
C TRP A 43 1.31 1.06 -4.71
N SER A 44 0.68 -0.11 -4.79
CA SER A 44 -0.52 -0.45 -4.05
C SER A 44 -0.59 -1.95 -3.88
N ALA A 45 -0.90 -2.41 -2.66
CA ALA A 45 -1.08 -3.84 -2.38
C ALA A 45 -2.42 -4.34 -2.92
N THR A 46 -3.43 -3.48 -2.90
CA THR A 46 -4.78 -3.76 -3.38
C THR A 46 -5.16 -2.84 -4.55
N TRP A 47 -6.13 -3.25 -5.36
CA TRP A 47 -6.58 -2.50 -6.54
C TRP A 47 -8.11 -2.36 -6.60
N PRO A 48 -8.75 -1.74 -5.59
CA PRO A 48 -10.14 -1.36 -5.69
C PRO A 48 -10.34 -0.29 -6.77
N ARG A 49 -11.60 -0.03 -7.15
CA ARG A 49 -11.96 0.85 -8.27
C ARG A 49 -11.43 2.28 -8.08
N GLU A 50 -11.37 2.75 -6.84
CA GLU A 50 -10.90 4.06 -6.43
C GLU A 50 -9.39 4.21 -6.71
N VAL A 51 -8.59 3.22 -6.34
CA VAL A 51 -7.15 3.14 -6.63
C VAL A 51 -6.91 3.11 -8.14
N GLU A 52 -7.67 2.29 -8.89
CA GLU A 52 -7.59 2.25 -10.35
C GLU A 52 -7.92 3.59 -11.00
N ASN A 53 -8.98 4.25 -10.55
CA ASN A 53 -9.40 5.56 -11.04
C ASN A 53 -8.33 6.61 -10.77
N LEU A 54 -7.68 6.56 -9.61
CA LEU A 54 -6.60 7.47 -9.25
C LEU A 54 -5.36 7.24 -10.12
N ALA A 55 -4.97 5.98 -10.30
CA ALA A 55 -3.85 5.59 -11.15
C ALA A 55 -4.04 6.08 -12.60
N ARG A 56 -5.25 5.91 -13.18
CA ARG A 56 -5.57 6.41 -14.54
C ARG A 56 -5.44 7.92 -14.70
N GLN A 57 -5.61 8.68 -13.61
CA GLN A 57 -5.54 10.15 -13.64
C GLN A 57 -4.11 10.67 -13.50
N PHE A 58 -3.22 9.94 -12.81
CA PHE A 58 -1.88 10.42 -12.48
C PHE A 58 -0.74 9.75 -13.26
N LEU A 59 -1.02 8.60 -13.87
CA LEU A 59 -0.07 7.87 -14.72
C LEU A 59 -0.33 8.18 -16.20
N HIS A 60 0.74 8.20 -16.98
CA HIS A 60 0.68 8.34 -18.43
C HIS A 60 1.24 7.07 -19.09
N ASN A 61 0.39 6.34 -19.81
CA ASN A 61 0.72 5.05 -20.44
C ASN A 61 1.56 4.10 -19.55
N PRO A 62 1.08 3.74 -18.34
CA PRO A 62 1.87 2.95 -17.40
C PRO A 62 1.97 1.47 -17.79
N TYR A 63 3.10 0.86 -17.43
CA TYR A 63 3.22 -0.60 -17.36
C TYR A 63 2.78 -1.08 -15.98
N LYS A 64 1.79 -1.98 -15.92
CA LYS A 64 1.34 -2.61 -14.68
C LYS A 64 2.10 -3.91 -14.45
N VAL A 65 2.88 -3.97 -13.38
CA VAL A 65 3.56 -5.19 -12.93
C VAL A 65 2.85 -5.69 -11.68
N ILE A 66 2.40 -6.94 -11.71
CA ILE A 66 1.78 -7.61 -10.57
C ILE A 66 2.68 -8.79 -10.20
N ILE A 67 3.11 -8.84 -8.94
CA ILE A 67 3.87 -9.95 -8.40
C ILE A 67 2.90 -10.82 -7.59
N GLY A 68 2.73 -12.09 -7.99
CA GLY A 68 1.78 -13.01 -7.34
C GLY A 68 0.37 -12.93 -7.92
N SER A 69 -0.65 -13.21 -7.09
CA SER A 69 -2.06 -13.14 -7.51
C SER A 69 -2.68 -11.77 -7.20
N PRO A 70 -3.57 -11.25 -8.07
CA PRO A 70 -4.32 -10.02 -7.80
C PRO A 70 -5.28 -10.13 -6.61
N GLU A 71 -5.69 -11.36 -6.29
CA GLU A 71 -6.52 -11.65 -5.11
C GLU A 71 -5.64 -11.61 -3.86
N LEU A 72 -6.05 -10.82 -2.87
CA LEU A 72 -5.49 -10.86 -1.52
C LEU A 72 -5.69 -12.27 -0.96
N LYS A 73 -4.61 -13.06 -0.96
CA LYS A 73 -4.58 -14.38 -0.35
C LYS A 73 -3.43 -14.43 0.64
N ALA A 74 -3.72 -14.98 1.81
CA ALA A 74 -2.68 -15.42 2.71
C ALA A 74 -1.77 -16.41 1.98
N ASN A 75 -0.45 -16.27 2.16
CA ASN A 75 0.50 -17.17 1.52
C ASN A 75 0.25 -18.61 2.00
N HIS A 76 -0.15 -19.50 1.09
CA HIS A 76 -0.42 -20.91 1.37
C HIS A 76 0.82 -21.68 1.87
N SER A 77 2.02 -21.14 1.66
CA SER A 77 3.27 -21.73 2.14
C SER A 77 3.54 -21.42 3.62
N ILE A 78 2.79 -20.48 4.22
CA ILE A 78 2.92 -20.11 5.63
C ILE A 78 1.81 -20.83 6.40
N SER A 79 2.21 -21.75 7.29
CA SER A 79 1.28 -22.35 8.24
C SER A 79 0.91 -21.32 9.31
N GLN A 80 -0.38 -21.07 9.47
CA GLN A 80 -0.91 -20.11 10.46
C GLN A 80 -1.74 -20.88 11.48
N ILE A 81 -1.38 -20.75 12.75
CA ILE A 81 -2.05 -21.40 13.88
C ILE A 81 -2.69 -20.29 14.73
N VAL A 82 -3.98 -20.43 15.01
CA VAL A 82 -4.71 -19.49 15.87
C VAL A 82 -5.05 -20.20 17.17
N GLU A 83 -4.56 -19.67 18.29
CA GLU A 83 -4.89 -20.15 19.63
C GLU A 83 -5.68 -19.09 20.38
N VAL A 84 -6.87 -19.46 20.87
CA VAL A 84 -7.73 -18.57 21.66
C VAL A 84 -7.36 -18.72 23.13
N VAL A 85 -6.80 -17.67 23.71
CA VAL A 85 -6.37 -17.61 25.12
C VAL A 85 -6.87 -16.32 25.77
N SER A 86 -7.01 -16.32 27.09
CA SER A 86 -7.26 -15.09 27.83
C SER A 86 -6.02 -14.17 27.83
N GLU A 87 -6.21 -12.89 28.13
CA GLU A 87 -5.13 -11.90 28.06
C GLU A 87 -3.95 -12.23 28.99
N TYR A 88 -4.25 -12.73 30.19
CA TYR A 88 -3.25 -13.14 31.18
C TYR A 88 -2.46 -14.39 30.77
N GLU A 89 -3.00 -15.21 29.86
CA GLU A 89 -2.37 -16.46 29.39
C GLU A 89 -1.41 -16.24 28.23
N LYS A 90 -1.44 -15.08 27.57
CA LYS A 90 -0.58 -14.79 26.40
C LYS A 90 0.91 -14.89 26.72
N TYR A 91 1.34 -14.33 27.85
CA TYR A 91 2.76 -14.32 28.22
C TYR A 91 3.27 -15.73 28.59
N PRO A 92 2.61 -16.49 29.47
CA PRO A 92 2.98 -17.89 29.72
C PRO A 92 2.99 -18.75 28.45
N LYS A 93 2.00 -18.55 27.56
CA LYS A 93 1.92 -19.30 26.30
C LYS A 93 3.07 -18.94 25.35
N LEU A 94 3.46 -17.67 25.27
CA LEU A 94 4.61 -17.25 24.48
C LEU A 94 5.91 -17.90 24.98
N ILE A 95 6.14 -17.93 26.29
CA ILE A 95 7.32 -18.59 26.87
C ILE A 95 7.35 -20.06 26.48
N LYS A 96 6.22 -20.76 26.63
CA LYS A 96 6.10 -22.16 26.23
C LYS A 96 6.41 -22.36 24.73
N LEU A 97 5.89 -21.50 23.86
CA LEU A 97 6.18 -21.57 22.41
C LEU A 97 7.66 -21.34 22.10
N LEU A 98 8.34 -20.45 22.84
CA LEU A 98 9.77 -20.20 22.67
C LEU A 98 10.65 -21.36 23.15
N GLU A 99 10.20 -22.12 24.16
CA GLU A 99 10.89 -23.33 24.64
C GLU A 99 10.70 -24.54 23.70
N GLU A 100 9.61 -24.56 22.92
CA GLU A 100 9.31 -25.61 21.95
C GLU A 100 10.00 -25.43 20.58
N ILE A 101 10.62 -24.27 20.35
CA ILE A 101 11.44 -23.94 19.16
C ILE A 101 12.88 -24.41 19.36
#